data_AF-A0AAU5Y583-F1
#
_entry.id   AF-A0AAU5Y583-F1
#
_cell.length_a   1.000
_cell.length_b   1.000
_cell.length_c   1.000
_cell.angle_alpha   90.00
_cell.angle_beta   90.00
_cell.angle_gamma   90.00
#
_symmetry.space_group_name_H-M   'P 1'
#
loop_
_entity.id
_entity.type
_entity.pdbx_description
1 polymer ?
#
loop_
_entity_poly.entity_id
_entity_poly.type
_entity_poly.pdbx_seq_one_letter_code
_entity_poly.pdbx_strand_id
1 'polypeptide(L)'
;MEFPVDDMDRARQLAHELWPHVAHEIGLGPKLGLLVRNVHVDRPGTVFTDILVHIRYHITYEGIEVYPLQIIVGTTLDGQIRRVMKDFDTLYVADTRPTVSGVDADMIAVNRSELPYAEMHYRTLIVHATGEPGEPPRLAWMIKLVGRGRVTGHKIGDDRVIIDAHSGDVLSYQARSPRFPFFEGHLPPDPHPTPS
;
A
#
# COMPACT_ATOMS: atom_id res chain seq x y z
N MET A 1 -4.66 -29.15 8.63
CA MET A 1 -5.40 -28.89 9.88
C MET A 1 -5.95 -27.49 9.75
N GLU A 2 -7.26 -27.39 9.50
CA GLU A 2 -8.00 -26.15 9.26
C GLU A 2 -8.26 -25.46 10.60
N PHE A 3 -8.22 -24.13 10.64
CA PHE A 3 -8.73 -23.39 11.79
C PHE A 3 -10.25 -23.57 11.84
N PRO A 4 -10.85 -23.72 13.03
CA PRO A 4 -12.30 -23.67 13.15
C PRO A 4 -12.79 -22.37 12.53
N VAL A 5 -13.78 -22.44 11.63
CA VAL A 5 -14.36 -21.27 10.94
C VAL A 5 -14.80 -20.21 11.97
N ASP A 6 -15.25 -20.66 13.13
CA ASP A 6 -15.71 -19.85 14.27
C ASP A 6 -14.63 -18.89 14.81
N ASP A 7 -13.36 -19.29 14.82
CA ASP A 7 -12.27 -18.46 15.35
C ASP A 7 -11.96 -17.27 14.42
N MET A 8 -12.06 -17.49 13.10
CA MET A 8 -11.85 -16.43 12.12
C MET A 8 -12.99 -15.40 12.11
N ASP A 9 -14.23 -15.85 12.27
CA ASP A 9 -15.37 -14.94 12.36
C ASP A 9 -15.36 -14.16 13.68
N ARG A 10 -15.01 -14.80 14.79
CA ARG A 10 -14.79 -14.11 16.07
C ARG A 10 -13.67 -13.07 15.96
N ALA A 11 -12.54 -13.42 15.35
CA ALA A 11 -11.42 -12.50 15.17
C ALA A 11 -11.78 -11.27 14.32
N ARG A 12 -12.59 -11.44 13.27
CA ARG A 12 -13.11 -10.34 12.46
C ARG A 12 -14.04 -9.44 13.26
N GLN A 13 -14.97 -10.02 13.99
CA GLN A 13 -15.87 -9.25 14.86
C GLN A 13 -15.06 -8.47 15.91
N LEU A 14 -14.08 -9.12 16.53
CA LEU A 14 -13.20 -8.50 17.52
C LEU A 14 -12.44 -7.29 16.95
N ALA A 15 -11.97 -7.36 15.70
CA ALA A 15 -11.32 -6.23 15.05
C ALA A 15 -12.23 -4.98 14.94
N HIS A 16 -13.54 -5.17 14.81
CA HIS A 16 -14.52 -4.08 14.84
C HIS A 16 -14.94 -3.67 16.26
N GLU A 17 -14.77 -4.52 17.26
CA GLU A 17 -15.06 -4.16 18.66
C GLU A 17 -13.89 -3.39 19.30
N LEU A 18 -12.66 -3.70 18.90
CA LEU A 18 -11.45 -3.13 19.49
C LEU A 18 -11.07 -1.74 18.95
N TRP A 19 -11.58 -1.33 17.78
CA TRP A 19 -11.14 -0.07 17.16
C TRP A 19 -11.23 1.17 18.09
N PRO A 20 -12.26 1.37 18.95
CA PRO A 20 -12.32 2.55 19.82
C PRO A 20 -11.25 2.50 20.91
N HIS A 21 -10.95 1.30 21.43
CA HIS A 21 -9.93 1.08 22.44
C HIS A 21 -8.54 1.33 21.87
N VAL A 22 -8.28 0.78 20.67
CA VAL A 22 -7.02 1.00 19.94
C VAL A 22 -6.83 2.48 19.65
N ALA A 23 -7.86 3.18 19.17
CA ALA A 23 -7.81 4.61 18.90
C ALA A 23 -7.49 5.43 20.17
N HIS A 24 -8.07 5.06 21.31
CA HIS A 24 -7.77 5.69 22.59
C HIS A 24 -6.33 5.43 23.05
N GLU A 25 -5.87 4.17 23.00
CA GLU A 25 -4.55 3.74 23.46
C GLU A 25 -3.41 4.44 22.71
N ILE A 26 -3.57 4.64 21.39
CA ILE A 26 -2.55 5.30 20.57
C ILE A 26 -2.69 6.83 20.54
N GLY A 27 -3.65 7.40 21.27
CA GLY A 27 -3.90 8.84 21.28
C GLY A 27 -4.32 9.39 19.92
N LEU A 28 -5.17 8.65 19.20
CA LEU A 28 -5.59 9.02 17.85
C LEU A 28 -6.38 10.33 17.89
N GLY A 29 -5.89 11.35 17.19
CA GLY A 29 -6.54 12.66 17.14
C GLY A 29 -7.92 12.62 16.47
N PRO A 30 -8.77 13.65 16.66
CA PRO A 30 -10.17 13.66 16.21
C PRO A 30 -10.35 13.63 14.68
N LYS A 31 -9.30 13.98 13.94
CA LYS A 31 -9.29 13.92 12.47
C LYS A 31 -8.90 12.55 11.93
N LEU A 32 -8.34 11.70 12.77
CA LEU A 32 -7.84 10.41 12.37
C LEU A 32 -8.92 9.33 12.54
N GLY A 33 -8.87 8.30 11.70
CA GLY A 33 -9.72 7.11 11.81
C GLY A 33 -8.93 5.83 11.59
N LEU A 34 -9.54 4.69 11.93
CA LEU A 34 -8.98 3.36 11.73
C LEU A 34 -9.93 2.52 10.87
N LEU A 35 -9.38 1.84 9.87
CA LEU A 35 -10.10 0.89 9.01
C LEU A 35 -9.43 -0.47 9.11
N VAL A 36 -10.20 -1.50 9.48
CA VAL A 36 -9.70 -2.89 9.50
C VAL A 36 -9.34 -3.29 8.07
N ARG A 37 -8.07 -3.64 7.85
CA ARG A 37 -7.59 -4.10 6.55
C ARG A 37 -7.46 -5.60 6.48
N ASN A 38 -6.85 -6.18 7.50
CA ASN A 38 -6.57 -7.60 7.54
C ASN A 38 -6.63 -8.10 8.98
N VAL A 39 -7.10 -9.32 9.15
CA VAL A 39 -7.13 -10.03 10.42
C VAL A 39 -6.48 -11.38 10.19
N HIS A 40 -5.39 -11.62 10.91
CA HIS A 40 -4.67 -12.88 10.89
C HIS A 40 -4.81 -13.55 12.25
N VAL A 41 -5.10 -14.84 12.25
CA VAL A 41 -5.13 -15.65 13.47
C VAL A 41 -3.90 -16.55 13.45
N ASP A 42 -3.08 -16.40 14.49
CA ASP A 42 -1.88 -17.20 14.68
C ASP A 42 -2.23 -18.60 15.16
N ARG A 43 -1.35 -19.55 14.85
CA ARG A 43 -1.51 -20.92 15.37
C ARG A 43 -1.14 -20.94 16.86
N PRO A 44 -1.89 -21.67 17.71
CA PRO A 44 -1.47 -21.96 19.07
C PRO A 44 -0.07 -22.58 19.09
N GLY A 45 0.85 -22.04 19.89
CA GLY A 45 2.25 -22.49 19.98
C GLY A 45 3.23 -21.80 19.03
N THR A 46 2.82 -20.72 18.37
CA THR A 46 3.73 -19.78 17.69
C THR A 46 4.47 -18.89 18.70
N VAL A 47 5.45 -18.09 18.21
CA VAL A 47 6.45 -17.34 18.99
C VAL A 47 5.85 -16.45 20.09
N PHE A 48 4.61 -16.00 19.93
CA PHE A 48 3.87 -15.23 20.93
C PHE A 48 2.76 -16.09 21.52
N THR A 49 3.06 -16.78 22.62
CA THR A 49 2.16 -17.77 23.24
C THR A 49 0.84 -17.19 23.75
N ASP A 50 0.76 -15.87 23.91
CA ASP A 50 -0.41 -15.12 24.39
C ASP A 50 -1.06 -14.24 23.31
N ILE A 51 -0.48 -14.14 22.10
CA ILE A 51 -1.09 -13.41 20.98
C ILE A 51 -1.65 -14.43 20.00
N LEU A 52 -2.97 -14.35 19.77
CA LEU A 52 -3.67 -15.27 18.90
C LEU A 52 -4.21 -14.57 17.65
N VAL A 53 -4.37 -13.25 17.69
CA VAL A 53 -4.94 -12.47 16.59
C VAL A 53 -4.10 -11.22 16.33
N HIS A 54 -3.66 -11.07 15.08
CA HIS A 54 -3.03 -9.88 14.56
C HIS A 54 -4.00 -9.11 13.66
N ILE A 55 -4.37 -7.91 14.09
CA ILE A 55 -5.25 -7.02 13.34
C ILE A 55 -4.41 -5.90 12.73
N ARG A 56 -4.51 -5.73 11.41
CA ARG A 56 -3.90 -4.63 10.69
C ARG A 56 -4.94 -3.57 10.39
N TYR A 57 -4.74 -2.37 10.91
CA TYR A 57 -5.53 -1.20 10.59
C TYR A 57 -4.81 -0.30 9.60
N HIS A 58 -5.55 0.20 8.62
CA HIS A 58 -5.18 1.39 7.87
C HIS A 58 -5.64 2.62 8.65
N ILE A 59 -4.85 3.68 8.56
CA ILE A 59 -5.19 4.96 9.18
C ILE A 59 -5.87 5.83 8.12
N THR A 60 -6.85 6.62 8.52
CA THR A 60 -7.39 7.69 7.68
C THR A 60 -7.20 9.04 8.36
N TYR A 61 -7.11 10.11 7.58
CA TYR A 61 -7.12 11.50 8.02
C TYR A 61 -8.24 12.23 7.29
N GLU A 62 -9.27 12.68 8.01
CA GLU A 62 -10.50 13.27 7.45
C GLU A 62 -11.14 12.38 6.36
N GLY A 63 -11.06 11.05 6.53
CA GLY A 63 -11.57 10.06 5.57
C GLY A 63 -10.62 9.71 4.42
N ILE A 64 -9.48 10.39 4.29
CA ILE A 64 -8.44 10.10 3.29
C ILE A 64 -7.48 9.06 3.86
N GLU A 65 -7.17 8.00 3.09
CA GLU A 65 -6.24 6.96 3.53
C GLU A 65 -4.82 7.52 3.74
N VAL A 66 -4.20 7.17 4.86
CA VAL A 66 -2.78 7.45 5.14
C VAL A 66 -1.94 6.27 4.67
N TYR A 67 -0.88 6.53 3.92
CA TYR A 67 -0.02 5.51 3.31
C TYR A 67 1.46 5.95 3.39
N PRO A 68 2.45 5.04 3.54
CA PRO A 68 2.33 3.59 3.76
C PRO A 68 2.06 3.15 5.20
N LEU A 69 1.86 4.09 6.13
CA LEU A 69 1.71 3.76 7.56
C LEU A 69 0.54 2.83 7.85
N GLN A 70 0.74 1.97 8.83
CA GLN A 70 -0.25 1.02 9.32
C GLN A 70 -0.10 0.86 10.83
N ILE A 71 -1.17 0.37 11.46
CA ILE A 71 -1.13 -0.05 12.87
C ILE A 71 -1.35 -1.55 12.90
N ILE A 72 -0.51 -2.25 13.66
CA ILE A 72 -0.67 -3.69 13.89
C ILE A 72 -0.95 -3.89 15.37
N VAL A 73 -2.09 -4.51 15.67
CA VAL A 73 -2.52 -4.84 17.03
C VAL A 73 -2.45 -6.35 17.21
N GLY A 74 -1.74 -6.79 18.24
CA GLY A 74 -1.74 -8.17 18.72
C GLY A 74 -2.68 -8.30 19.91
N THR A 75 -3.65 -9.20 19.80
CA THR A 75 -4.65 -9.47 20.84
C THR A 75 -4.85 -10.97 21.04
N THR A 76 -5.40 -11.34 22.19
CA THR A 76 -6.00 -12.64 22.44
C THR A 76 -7.40 -12.73 21.80
N LEU A 77 -7.99 -13.93 21.71
CA LEU A 77 -9.35 -14.15 21.17
C LEU A 77 -10.47 -13.57 22.05
N ASP A 78 -10.23 -13.40 23.35
CA ASP A 78 -11.12 -12.73 24.30
C ASP A 78 -11.01 -11.19 24.23
N GLY A 79 -10.12 -10.65 23.39
CA GLY A 79 -10.03 -9.22 23.12
C GLY A 79 -9.08 -8.42 24.00
N GLN A 80 -8.21 -9.10 24.76
CA GLN A 80 -7.17 -8.41 25.50
C GLN A 80 -6.02 -7.99 24.57
N ILE A 81 -5.85 -6.69 24.39
CA ILE A 81 -4.72 -6.12 23.65
C ILE A 81 -3.42 -6.43 24.41
N ARG A 82 -2.48 -7.06 23.72
CA ARG A 82 -1.14 -7.39 24.24
C ARG A 82 -0.07 -6.47 23.68
N ARG A 83 -0.27 -6.02 22.44
CA ARG A 83 0.73 -5.23 21.72
C ARG A 83 0.07 -4.31 20.71
N VAL A 84 0.56 -3.08 20.64
CA VAL A 84 0.26 -2.14 19.56
C VAL A 84 1.57 -1.70 18.92
N MET A 85 1.68 -1.85 17.61
CA MET A 85 2.81 -1.38 16.81
C MET A 85 2.31 -0.25 15.90
N LYS A 86 2.95 0.92 16.04
CA LYS A 86 2.73 2.10 15.20
C LYS A 86 4.08 2.71 14.84
N ASP A 87 4.18 3.23 13.62
CA ASP A 87 5.41 3.82 13.07
C ASP A 87 5.28 5.35 12.90
N PHE A 88 4.48 6.00 13.75
CA PHE A 88 4.27 7.45 13.72
C PHE A 88 3.89 8.02 15.08
N ASP A 89 4.26 9.27 15.32
CA ASP A 89 3.90 9.99 16.53
C ASP A 89 2.71 10.92 16.31
N THR A 90 2.77 11.77 15.28
CA THR A 90 1.71 12.72 14.95
C THR A 90 1.46 12.76 13.46
N LEU A 91 0.19 12.78 13.07
CA LEU A 91 -0.24 12.97 11.69
C LEU A 91 -1.06 14.25 11.59
N TYR A 92 -0.51 15.23 10.89
CA TYR A 92 -1.19 16.49 10.61
C TYR A 92 -0.91 16.91 9.18
N VAL A 93 -1.97 17.22 8.44
CA VAL A 93 -1.91 17.78 7.10
C VAL A 93 -2.65 19.11 7.14
N ALA A 94 -1.98 20.18 6.71
CA ALA A 94 -2.52 21.53 6.80
C ALA A 94 -3.73 21.74 5.89
N ASP A 95 -3.69 21.16 4.68
CA ASP A 95 -4.76 21.28 3.69
C ASP A 95 -4.99 19.94 2.96
N THR A 96 -6.24 19.48 3.00
CA THR A 96 -6.74 18.25 2.38
C THR A 96 -7.37 18.48 1.00
N ARG A 97 -7.30 19.71 0.47
CA ARG A 97 -7.77 20.07 -0.88
C ARG A 97 -6.60 20.11 -1.86
N PRO A 98 -6.60 19.29 -2.92
CA PRO A 98 -5.52 19.30 -3.90
C PRO A 98 -5.59 20.56 -4.78
N THR A 99 -4.45 21.17 -5.08
CA THR A 99 -4.34 22.22 -6.12
C THR A 99 -3.93 21.63 -7.47
N VAL A 100 -3.17 20.54 -7.46
CA VAL A 100 -2.84 19.75 -8.66
C VAL A 100 -4.01 18.82 -8.95
N SER A 101 -4.56 18.91 -10.17
CA SER A 101 -5.67 18.06 -10.56
C SER A 101 -5.23 16.59 -10.69
N GLY A 102 -6.17 15.66 -10.54
CA GLY A 102 -5.89 14.25 -10.76
C GLY A 102 -5.41 13.95 -12.18
N VAL A 103 -5.84 14.74 -13.18
CA VAL A 103 -5.42 14.57 -14.59
C VAL A 103 -3.98 15.02 -14.77
N ASP A 104 -3.58 16.14 -14.16
CA ASP A 104 -2.19 16.61 -14.22
C ASP A 104 -1.26 15.62 -13.53
N ALA A 105 -1.68 15.06 -12.39
CA ALA A 105 -0.95 14.00 -11.71
C ALA A 105 -0.82 12.74 -12.58
N ASP A 106 -1.85 12.36 -13.34
CA ASP A 106 -1.77 11.24 -14.29
C ASP A 106 -0.71 11.49 -15.36
N MET A 107 -0.67 12.69 -15.94
CA MET A 107 0.34 13.05 -16.94
C MET A 107 1.76 13.00 -16.36
N ILE A 108 1.95 13.51 -15.14
CA ILE A 108 3.24 13.44 -14.44
C ILE A 108 3.64 11.98 -14.20
N ALA A 109 2.71 11.13 -13.76
CA ALA A 109 2.97 9.71 -13.53
C ALA A 109 3.37 8.98 -14.82
N VAL A 110 2.62 9.19 -15.91
CA VAL A 110 2.92 8.57 -17.22
C VAL A 110 4.27 9.04 -17.76
N ASN A 111 4.59 10.33 -17.63
CA ASN A 111 5.89 10.86 -18.05
C ASN A 111 7.06 10.35 -17.19
N ARG A 112 6.78 9.96 -15.94
CA ARG A 112 7.79 9.38 -15.04
C ARG A 112 7.97 7.87 -15.23
N SER A 113 6.94 7.19 -15.72
CA SER A 113 6.89 5.74 -15.95
C SER A 113 8.01 5.26 -16.87
N GLU A 114 8.64 4.15 -16.52
CA GLU A 114 9.61 3.47 -17.41
C GLU A 114 8.92 2.40 -18.27
N LEU A 115 7.65 2.12 -18.02
CA LEU A 115 6.88 1.12 -18.75
C LEU A 115 6.54 1.58 -20.18
N PRO A 116 6.81 0.75 -21.20
CA PRO A 116 6.31 1.03 -22.55
C PRO A 116 4.79 0.84 -22.57
N TYR A 117 4.08 1.79 -23.20
CA TYR A 117 2.61 1.83 -23.25
C TYR A 117 1.98 1.77 -21.85
N ALA A 118 2.44 2.64 -20.95
CA ALA A 118 1.90 2.76 -19.61
C ALA A 118 0.46 3.29 -19.65
N GLU A 119 -0.45 2.54 -19.06
CA GLU A 119 -1.85 2.94 -18.89
C GLU A 119 -2.14 3.15 -17.41
N MET A 120 -2.89 4.20 -17.09
CA MET A 120 -3.38 4.42 -15.73
C MET A 120 -4.39 3.31 -15.38
N HIS A 121 -4.07 2.55 -14.33
CA HIS A 121 -4.94 1.52 -13.81
C HIS A 121 -5.76 2.01 -12.61
N TYR A 122 -5.17 2.88 -11.77
CA TYR A 122 -5.79 3.35 -10.54
C TYR A 122 -5.20 4.67 -10.10
N ARG A 123 -6.06 5.61 -9.67
CA ARG A 123 -5.69 6.86 -9.01
C ARG A 123 -6.51 7.01 -7.73
N THR A 124 -5.86 7.46 -6.67
CA THR A 124 -6.54 7.87 -5.44
C THR A 124 -5.79 9.01 -4.76
N LEU A 125 -6.52 9.82 -3.99
CA LEU A 125 -5.94 10.79 -3.08
C LEU A 125 -5.57 10.08 -1.77
N ILE A 126 -4.38 10.34 -1.24
CA ILE A 126 -3.86 9.80 0.02
C ILE A 126 -3.21 10.90 0.85
N VAL A 127 -3.00 10.62 2.13
CA VAL A 127 -1.99 11.29 2.94
C VAL A 127 -0.72 10.43 2.90
N HIS A 128 0.31 10.89 2.22
CA HIS A 128 1.62 10.26 2.22
C HIS A 128 2.39 10.62 3.49
N ALA A 129 2.75 9.61 4.29
CA ALA A 129 3.53 9.78 5.50
C ALA A 129 4.50 8.61 5.65
N THR A 130 5.80 8.88 5.70
CA THR A 130 6.84 7.83 5.81
C THR A 130 7.12 7.42 7.26
N GLY A 131 6.76 8.27 8.22
CA GLY A 131 7.13 8.10 9.63
C GLY A 131 8.58 8.52 9.92
N GLU A 132 9.31 8.98 8.91
CA GLU A 132 10.70 9.42 9.06
C GLU A 132 10.77 10.79 9.76
N PRO A 133 11.69 10.98 10.72
CA PRO A 133 11.90 12.28 11.34
C PRO A 133 12.25 13.33 10.31
N GLY A 134 11.47 14.42 10.26
CA GLY A 134 11.71 15.54 9.35
C GLY A 134 10.93 15.47 8.03
N GLU A 135 10.21 14.38 7.76
CA GLU A 135 9.31 14.27 6.61
C GLU A 135 7.84 14.45 7.04
N PRO A 136 7.28 15.66 6.92
CA PRO A 136 5.90 15.90 7.34
C PRO A 136 4.92 15.14 6.41
N PRO A 137 3.80 14.64 6.94
CA PRO A 137 2.73 14.08 6.11
C PRO A 137 2.26 15.06 5.04
N ARG A 138 2.04 14.58 3.82
CA ARG A 138 1.60 15.41 2.68
C ARG A 138 0.36 14.84 2.01
N LEU A 139 -0.52 15.71 1.53
CA LEU A 139 -1.57 15.29 0.62
C LEU A 139 -0.92 14.90 -0.73
N ALA A 140 -1.26 13.73 -1.26
CA ALA A 140 -0.64 13.21 -2.46
C ALA A 140 -1.62 12.40 -3.33
N TRP A 141 -1.38 12.41 -4.63
CA TRP A 141 -1.98 11.45 -5.57
C TRP A 141 -1.14 10.18 -5.61
N MET A 142 -1.75 9.04 -5.30
CA MET A 142 -1.15 7.73 -5.57
C MET A 142 -1.71 7.19 -6.87
N ILE A 143 -0.82 6.95 -7.82
CA ILE A 143 -1.16 6.48 -9.16
C ILE A 143 -0.47 5.14 -9.40
N LYS A 144 -1.24 4.17 -9.89
CA LYS A 144 -0.72 2.88 -10.35
C LYS A 144 -0.87 2.81 -11.85
N LEU A 145 0.24 2.56 -12.52
CA LEU A 145 0.32 2.36 -13.95
C LEU A 145 0.52 0.88 -14.24
N VAL A 146 0.00 0.42 -15.37
CA VAL A 146 0.23 -0.92 -15.88
C VAL A 146 0.81 -0.81 -17.27
N GLY A 147 1.95 -1.46 -17.48
CA GLY A 147 2.58 -1.56 -18.80
C GLY A 147 2.06 -2.79 -19.51
N ARG A 148 1.81 -2.67 -20.82
CA ARG A 148 1.42 -3.80 -21.67
C ARG A 148 2.38 -3.96 -22.84
N GLY A 149 2.70 -5.21 -23.16
CA GLY A 149 3.47 -5.53 -24.35
C GLY A 149 2.68 -5.15 -25.61
N ARG A 150 3.25 -4.32 -26.49
CA ARG A 150 2.60 -3.79 -27.70
C ARG A 150 1.92 -4.86 -28.57
N VAL A 151 2.55 -6.03 -28.66
CA VAL A 151 2.13 -7.11 -29.56
C VAL A 151 1.21 -8.11 -28.86
N THR A 152 1.48 -8.42 -27.59
CA THR A 152 0.77 -9.46 -26.85
C THR A 152 -0.39 -8.92 -26.03
N GLY A 153 -0.42 -7.62 -25.73
CA GLY A 153 -1.36 -7.00 -24.79
C GLY A 153 -1.18 -7.46 -23.33
N HIS A 154 -0.25 -8.37 -23.06
CA HIS A 154 0.00 -8.92 -21.74
C HIS A 154 0.63 -7.88 -20.82
N LYS A 155 0.26 -7.94 -19.53
CA LYS A 155 0.88 -7.12 -18.50
C LYS A 155 2.36 -7.47 -18.39
N ILE A 156 3.22 -6.46 -18.57
CA ILE A 156 4.68 -6.58 -18.48
C ILE A 156 5.26 -5.91 -17.24
N GLY A 157 4.46 -5.16 -16.49
CA GLY A 157 4.89 -4.44 -15.29
C GLY A 157 3.78 -3.61 -14.68
N ASP A 158 3.98 -3.20 -13.44
CA ASP A 158 3.23 -2.11 -12.83
C ASP A 158 4.16 -1.13 -12.15
N ASP A 159 3.88 0.16 -12.31
CA ASP A 159 4.58 1.22 -11.59
C ASP A 159 3.63 1.84 -10.58
N ARG A 160 4.18 2.33 -9.48
CA ARG A 160 3.46 3.18 -8.54
C ARG A 160 4.20 4.50 -8.40
N VAL A 161 3.48 5.59 -8.61
CA VAL A 161 3.99 6.95 -8.45
C VAL A 161 3.17 7.64 -7.38
N ILE A 162 3.84 8.30 -6.45
CA ILE A 162 3.22 9.17 -5.45
C ILE A 162 3.65 10.59 -5.75
N ILE A 163 2.67 11.46 -5.97
CA ILE A 163 2.87 12.83 -6.43
C ILE A 163 2.24 13.76 -5.42
N ASP A 164 2.99 14.75 -4.96
CA ASP A 164 2.50 15.78 -4.06
C ASP A 164 1.32 16.53 -4.70
N ALA A 165 0.18 16.57 -4.00
CA ALA A 165 -1.07 17.08 -4.55
C ALA A 165 -1.13 18.62 -4.59
N HIS A 166 -0.09 19.30 -4.11
CA HIS A 166 0.01 20.76 -4.09
C HIS A 166 1.07 21.31 -5.05
N SER A 167 2.21 20.63 -5.15
CA SER A 167 3.35 21.04 -5.98
C SER A 167 3.48 20.27 -7.29
N GLY A 168 3.00 19.03 -7.35
CA GLY A 168 3.23 18.12 -8.47
C GLY A 168 4.57 17.39 -8.41
N ASP A 169 5.34 17.57 -7.32
CA ASP A 169 6.61 16.87 -7.13
C ASP A 169 6.41 15.38 -6.94
N VAL A 170 7.28 14.56 -7.55
CA VAL A 170 7.28 13.11 -7.33
C VAL A 170 7.90 12.81 -5.97
N LEU A 171 7.09 12.39 -5.01
CA LEU A 171 7.50 12.01 -3.67
C LEU A 171 8.06 10.59 -3.61
N SER A 172 7.51 9.68 -4.43
CA SER A 172 7.97 8.29 -4.47
C SER A 172 7.69 7.68 -5.84
N TYR A 173 8.61 6.83 -6.29
CA TYR A 173 8.46 6.02 -7.49
C TYR A 173 8.89 4.58 -7.17
N GLN A 174 8.00 3.63 -7.44
CA GLN A 174 8.27 2.21 -7.26
C GLN A 174 7.91 1.45 -8.54
N ALA A 175 8.93 1.02 -9.28
CA ALA A 175 8.76 0.05 -10.34
C ALA A 175 8.54 -1.34 -9.74
N ARG A 176 7.42 -1.98 -10.09
CA ARG A 176 7.13 -3.38 -9.80
C ARG A 176 7.14 -4.14 -11.12
N SER A 177 8.34 -4.36 -11.63
CA SER A 177 8.50 -5.30 -12.75
C SER A 177 8.20 -6.72 -12.27
N PRO A 178 7.50 -7.56 -13.04
CA PRO A 178 7.78 -8.98 -12.99
C PRO A 178 9.26 -9.14 -13.34
N ARG A 179 9.99 -9.86 -12.49
CA ARG A 179 11.30 -10.41 -12.88
C ARG A 179 11.07 -11.37 -14.04
N PHE A 180 11.05 -10.87 -15.26
CA PHE A 180 11.44 -11.70 -16.40
C PHE A 180 12.92 -11.44 -16.62
N PRO A 181 13.78 -12.48 -16.58
CA PRO A 181 15.13 -12.30 -17.04
C PRO A 181 15.02 -11.81 -18.49
N PHE A 182 15.82 -10.80 -18.80
CA PHE A 182 16.13 -10.43 -20.16
C PHE A 182 16.28 -11.71 -20.99
N PHE A 183 15.52 -11.83 -22.07
CA PHE A 183 15.97 -12.65 -23.19
C PHE A 183 17.21 -11.94 -23.73
N GLU A 184 18.36 -12.21 -23.12
CA GLU A 184 19.65 -12.01 -23.77
C GLU A 184 19.65 -12.87 -25.03
N GLY A 185 19.63 -12.19 -26.18
CA GLY A 185 20.20 -12.62 -27.45
C GLY A 185 20.13 -14.11 -27.79
N HIS A 186 18.99 -14.55 -28.30
CA HIS A 186 19.01 -15.51 -29.41
C HIS A 186 18.38 -14.84 -30.63
N LEU A 187 19.17 -13.99 -31.29
CA LEU A 187 19.02 -13.82 -32.73
C LEU A 187 19.15 -15.22 -33.34
N PRO A 188 18.23 -15.65 -34.22
CA PRO A 188 18.48 -16.84 -35.01
C PRO A 188 19.80 -16.65 -35.77
N PRO A 189 20.67 -17.67 -35.86
CA PRO A 189 21.90 -17.55 -36.63
C PRO A 189 21.55 -17.17 -38.07
N ASP A 190 22.29 -16.21 -38.63
CA ASP A 190 22.18 -15.80 -40.02
C ASP A 190 22.15 -17.03 -40.94
N PRO A 191 21.21 -17.11 -41.91
CA PRO A 191 21.29 -18.15 -42.92
C PRO A 191 22.56 -17.92 -43.74
N HIS A 192 23.52 -18.84 -43.61
CA HIS A 192 24.72 -18.85 -44.44
C HIS A 192 24.35 -18.76 -45.93
N PRO A 193 25.07 -17.97 -46.73
CA PRO A 193 24.87 -17.97 -48.18
C PRO A 193 25.33 -19.32 -48.75
N THR A 194 24.43 -20.00 -49.45
CA THR A 194 24.76 -21.16 -50.29
C THR A 194 25.72 -20.71 -51.40
N PRO A 195 26.92 -21.30 -51.53
CA PRO A 195 27.72 -21.10 -52.72
C PRO A 195 27.05 -21.79 -53.91
N SER A 196 27.11 -21.11 -55.07
CA SER A 196 26.57 -21.55 -56.36
C SER A 196 27.36 -22.73 -56.95
#